data_AF-A0A955NJW6-F1
#
_entry.id   AF-A0A955NJW6-F1
#
_cell.length_a   1.000
_cell.length_b   1.000
_cell.length_c   1.000
_cell.angle_alpha   90.00
_cell.angle_beta   90.00
_cell.angle_gamma   90.00
#
_symmetry.space_group_name_H-M   'P 1'
#
loop_
_entity.id
_entity.type
_entity.pdbx_description
1 polymer ?
#
loop_
_entity_poly.entity_id
_entity_poly.type
_entity_poly.pdbx_seq_one_letter_code
_entity_poly.pdbx_strand_id
1 'polypeptide(L)'
;WGAVGKDFEKPVQVSHHRGALKYAPENTLPAFEKSIELGADFVEFDIRPSKDGVYFLLHDRTLDRTTDGEGPINEMTAEEIDKLDAGSSFSDRFAGEKIPTLDQFLEEISGRVGLYVDAKEISPEDLIEKLRKYHAVDSSVVYGGVHYLAQLKELEPSIKTLAPLSDIEEIDSIVKEFKPYAFDCSWDALSKELIDHAHQLGIKVFSDAMGEHENRKDYLQAIGWGIDLIQTNHPDRVKAAIEEYIEMNLRPQLLEGGVIRETEPPSGNVILEAGTVKVGDQRISFSTQVFEIPSEPPLVVDRQLYRVHALTDRKSPSHWDGEGPRGPGTHRSYQRLVPGSLVVSSTDGSTVYRPDVDYIYDYYWGSIKPATGGAIQPNTDVAIAYKCYR
;
A
#
# COMPACT_ATOMS: atom_id res chain seq x y z
N TRP A 1 2.37 14.14 19.17
CA TRP A 1 3.42 14.15 18.13
C TRP A 1 3.55 15.57 17.60
N GLY A 2 4.70 16.20 17.86
CA GLY A 2 4.98 17.59 17.46
C GLY A 2 6.00 17.62 16.33
N ALA A 3 5.67 18.39 15.29
CA ALA A 3 6.53 18.96 14.25
C ALA A 3 7.86 18.24 13.93
N VAL A 4 7.76 17.23 13.05
CA VAL A 4 8.77 16.91 12.02
C VAL A 4 8.04 17.04 10.67
N GLY A 5 8.77 17.37 9.61
CA GLY A 5 8.27 17.89 8.32
C GLY A 5 7.07 17.14 7.71
N LYS A 6 6.40 17.79 6.75
CA LYS A 6 5.40 17.18 5.88
C LYS A 6 6.03 16.03 5.09
N ASP A 7 6.20 14.88 5.74
CA ASP A 7 6.25 13.60 5.07
C ASP A 7 4.94 13.51 4.29
N PHE A 8 5.01 13.25 3.00
CA PHE A 8 3.82 13.10 2.18
C PHE A 8 3.09 11.84 2.67
N GLU A 9 2.21 12.05 3.65
CA GLU A 9 1.36 11.02 4.23
C GLU A 9 0.59 10.36 3.09
N LYS A 10 0.53 9.02 3.15
CA LYS A 10 -0.31 8.18 2.28
C LYS A 10 -1.67 8.89 2.11
N PRO A 11 -2.14 9.15 0.86
CA PRO A 11 -3.29 10.06 0.64
C PRO A 11 -4.60 9.54 1.23
N VAL A 12 -4.64 8.26 1.60
CA VAL A 12 -5.77 7.57 2.20
C VAL A 12 -5.25 6.35 2.98
N GLN A 13 -5.90 6.00 4.09
CA GLN A 13 -5.66 4.73 4.79
C GLN A 13 -6.49 3.59 4.18
N VAL A 14 -6.09 2.35 4.37
CA VAL A 14 -6.77 1.17 3.82
C VAL A 14 -7.07 0.18 4.94
N SER A 15 -8.36 -0.18 5.05
CA SER A 15 -8.83 -1.29 5.89
C SER A 15 -9.17 -2.50 5.02
N HIS A 16 -8.72 -3.69 5.41
CA HIS A 16 -9.15 -4.92 4.75
C HIS A 16 -10.37 -5.49 5.46
N HIS A 17 -11.50 -5.52 4.74
CA HIS A 17 -12.79 -6.01 5.24
C HIS A 17 -12.72 -7.51 5.54
N ARG A 18 -12.91 -7.89 6.81
CA ARG A 18 -12.81 -9.26 7.33
C ARG A 18 -11.46 -9.92 7.04
N GLY A 19 -10.41 -9.10 7.01
CA GLY A 19 -9.09 -9.47 6.53
C GLY A 19 -8.99 -9.51 5.00
N ALA A 20 -7.93 -10.14 4.47
CA ALA A 20 -7.68 -10.18 3.03
C ALA A 20 -8.55 -11.29 2.39
N LEU A 21 -9.88 -11.16 2.45
CA LEU A 21 -10.84 -12.23 2.20
C LEU A 21 -10.87 -12.81 0.76
N LYS A 22 -10.10 -12.20 -0.16
CA LYS A 22 -9.86 -12.76 -1.51
C LYS A 22 -8.64 -13.69 -1.58
N TYR A 23 -7.85 -13.74 -0.51
CA TYR A 23 -6.60 -14.50 -0.42
C TYR A 23 -6.64 -15.61 0.62
N ALA A 24 -7.51 -15.50 1.62
CA ALA A 24 -7.74 -16.49 2.67
C ALA A 24 -9.19 -16.36 3.20
N PRO A 25 -9.71 -17.36 3.94
CA PRO A 25 -11.09 -17.34 4.43
C PRO A 25 -11.36 -16.13 5.34
N GLU A 26 -12.49 -15.46 5.16
CA GLU A 26 -12.83 -14.25 5.93
C GLU A 26 -12.83 -14.49 7.45
N ASN A 27 -12.48 -13.47 8.24
CA ASN A 27 -12.43 -13.53 9.71
C ASN A 27 -11.53 -14.64 10.31
N THR A 28 -10.54 -15.14 9.57
CA THR A 28 -9.55 -16.12 10.07
C THR A 28 -8.16 -15.51 10.26
N LEU A 29 -7.34 -16.11 11.13
CA LEU A 29 -5.96 -15.67 11.35
C LEU A 29 -5.15 -15.58 10.05
N PRO A 30 -5.21 -16.55 9.10
CA PRO A 30 -4.56 -16.43 7.81
C PRO A 30 -4.98 -15.21 6.98
N ALA A 31 -6.24 -14.78 7.04
CA ALA A 31 -6.70 -13.59 6.32
C ALA A 31 -6.17 -12.29 6.94
N PHE A 32 -6.02 -12.26 8.27
CA PHE A 32 -5.41 -11.12 8.97
C PHE A 32 -3.90 -11.06 8.74
N GLU A 33 -3.19 -12.19 8.85
CA GLU A 33 -1.78 -12.30 8.49
C GLU A 33 -1.54 -11.83 7.06
N LYS A 34 -2.38 -12.28 6.12
CA LYS A 34 -2.27 -11.86 4.74
C LYS A 34 -2.50 -10.36 4.56
N SER A 35 -3.36 -9.75 5.38
CA SER A 35 -3.59 -8.30 5.34
C SER A 35 -2.35 -7.52 5.78
N ILE A 36 -1.68 -7.98 6.84
CA ILE A 36 -0.42 -7.39 7.32
C ILE A 36 0.66 -7.51 6.25
N GLU A 37 0.81 -8.68 5.61
CA GLU A 37 1.75 -8.87 4.50
C GLU A 37 1.51 -7.91 3.33
N LEU A 38 0.24 -7.60 3.04
CA LEU A 38 -0.17 -6.72 1.96
C LEU A 38 -0.08 -5.23 2.33
N GLY A 39 0.25 -4.90 3.58
CA GLY A 39 0.44 -3.52 4.05
C GLY A 39 -0.87 -2.80 4.37
N ALA A 40 -1.86 -3.52 4.91
CA ALA A 40 -3.07 -2.91 5.44
C ALA A 40 -2.74 -1.93 6.59
N ASP A 41 -3.44 -0.78 6.65
CA ASP A 41 -3.34 0.11 7.81
C ASP A 41 -4.26 -0.39 8.94
N PHE A 42 -5.41 -0.96 8.55
CA PHE A 42 -6.38 -1.58 9.44
C PHE A 42 -6.82 -2.96 8.92
N VAL A 43 -7.19 -3.85 9.83
CA VAL A 43 -8.02 -5.01 9.52
C VAL A 43 -9.37 -4.85 10.19
N GLU A 44 -10.43 -5.10 9.44
CA GLU A 44 -11.79 -5.14 9.98
C GLU A 44 -12.18 -6.57 10.33
N PHE A 45 -12.97 -6.73 11.41
CA PHE A 45 -13.47 -8.01 11.87
C PHE A 45 -14.79 -7.88 12.63
N ASP A 46 -15.56 -8.96 12.66
CA ASP A 46 -16.91 -9.02 13.22
C ASP A 46 -16.98 -9.87 14.50
N ILE A 47 -17.66 -9.40 15.56
CA ILE A 47 -17.70 -10.13 16.85
C ILE A 47 -19.08 -10.73 17.16
N ARG A 48 -19.16 -12.06 17.35
CA ARG A 48 -20.39 -12.74 17.80
C ARG A 48 -20.13 -13.63 19.03
N PRO A 49 -21.08 -13.73 19.98
CA PRO A 49 -20.94 -14.59 21.14
C PRO A 49 -21.40 -16.02 20.85
N SER A 50 -20.71 -17.00 21.43
CA SER A 50 -21.21 -18.36 21.63
C SER A 50 -22.28 -18.40 22.73
N LYS A 51 -22.95 -19.54 22.87
CA LYS A 51 -23.94 -19.82 23.92
C LYS A 51 -23.40 -19.63 25.34
N ASP A 52 -22.13 -19.97 25.55
CA ASP A 52 -21.43 -19.91 26.84
C ASP A 52 -20.61 -18.63 27.02
N GLY A 53 -20.82 -17.62 26.16
CA GLY A 53 -20.29 -16.26 26.35
C GLY A 53 -18.86 -16.05 25.87
N VAL A 54 -18.33 -16.93 25.01
CA VAL A 54 -17.04 -16.74 24.35
C VAL A 54 -17.26 -15.98 23.05
N TYR A 55 -16.45 -14.95 22.81
CA TYR A 55 -16.54 -14.15 21.58
C TYR A 55 -15.69 -14.73 20.46
N PHE A 56 -16.32 -14.91 19.29
CA PHE A 56 -15.72 -15.42 18.06
C PHE A 56 -15.78 -14.40 16.93
N LEU A 57 -14.87 -14.54 15.97
CA LEU A 57 -14.84 -13.72 14.76
C LEU A 57 -15.72 -14.32 13.67
N LEU A 58 -16.92 -13.78 13.48
CA LEU A 58 -17.89 -14.26 12.49
C LEU A 58 -18.87 -13.15 12.10
N HIS A 59 -19.01 -12.89 10.81
CA HIS A 59 -19.93 -11.86 10.32
C HIS A 59 -21.40 -12.25 10.52
N ASP A 60 -21.75 -13.43 10.03
CA ASP A 60 -23.12 -13.91 9.97
C ASP A 60 -23.62 -14.31 11.37
N ARG A 61 -24.94 -14.34 11.55
CA ARG A 61 -25.54 -14.90 12.78
C ARG A 61 -25.47 -16.42 12.82
N THR A 62 -25.26 -17.04 11.67
CA THR A 62 -25.26 -18.50 11.51
C THR A 62 -23.98 -18.98 10.86
N LEU A 63 -23.66 -20.25 11.09
CA LEU A 63 -22.39 -20.89 10.71
C LEU A 63 -22.36 -21.33 9.23
N ASP A 64 -23.52 -21.38 8.59
CA ASP A 64 -23.80 -22.09 7.34
C ASP A 64 -22.94 -21.64 6.14
N ARG A 65 -22.60 -20.35 6.03
CA ARG A 65 -21.95 -19.80 4.84
C ARG A 65 -20.44 -20.02 4.84
N THR A 66 -19.80 -19.90 5.98
CA THR A 66 -18.34 -19.80 6.10
C THR A 66 -17.71 -20.97 6.83
N THR A 67 -18.52 -21.92 7.31
CA THR A 67 -18.04 -23.10 8.02
C THR A 67 -18.73 -24.37 7.53
N ASP A 68 -18.35 -25.52 8.08
CA ASP A 68 -19.05 -26.80 7.92
C ASP A 68 -20.15 -27.05 8.97
N GLY A 69 -20.43 -26.07 9.84
CA GLY A 69 -21.53 -26.10 10.80
C GLY A 69 -22.82 -25.49 10.26
N GLU A 70 -23.93 -25.70 10.98
CA GLU A 70 -25.25 -25.17 10.63
C GLU A 70 -25.89 -24.46 11.83
N GLY A 71 -26.66 -23.41 11.56
CA GLY A 71 -27.49 -22.75 12.58
C GLY A 71 -26.79 -21.63 13.36
N PRO A 72 -27.48 -21.04 14.35
CA PRO A 72 -27.02 -19.84 15.04
C PRO A 72 -25.79 -20.09 15.92
N ILE A 73 -24.76 -19.25 15.80
CA ILE A 73 -23.53 -19.37 16.60
C ILE A 73 -23.81 -19.26 18.11
N ASN A 74 -24.77 -18.41 18.49
CA ASN A 74 -25.15 -18.19 19.89
C ASN A 74 -25.97 -19.35 20.51
N GLU A 75 -26.26 -20.41 19.74
CA GLU A 75 -26.86 -21.65 20.24
C GLU A 75 -25.84 -22.78 20.44
N MET A 76 -24.57 -22.57 20.05
CA MET A 76 -23.46 -23.52 20.21
C MET A 76 -22.46 -23.05 21.26
N THR A 77 -21.90 -24.00 22.02
CA THR A 77 -20.81 -23.72 22.97
C THR A 77 -19.48 -23.50 22.25
N ALA A 78 -18.53 -22.84 22.91
CA ALA A 78 -17.20 -22.63 22.36
C ALA A 78 -16.50 -23.95 21.98
N GLU A 79 -16.70 -25.02 22.76
CA GLU A 79 -16.14 -26.35 22.47
C GLU A 79 -16.76 -27.00 21.22
N GLU A 80 -18.02 -26.71 20.93
CA GLU A 80 -18.69 -27.20 19.71
C GLU A 80 -18.22 -26.39 18.49
N ILE A 81 -18.09 -25.07 18.64
CA ILE A 81 -17.61 -24.16 17.58
C ILE A 81 -16.15 -24.47 17.20
N ASP A 82 -15.29 -24.76 18.18
CA ASP A 82 -13.86 -25.09 17.95
C ASP A 82 -13.67 -26.37 17.12
N LYS A 83 -14.70 -27.22 16.99
CA LYS A 83 -14.64 -28.43 16.15
C LYS A 83 -14.85 -28.14 14.67
N LEU A 84 -15.44 -27.01 14.31
CA LEU A 84 -15.80 -26.65 12.94
C LEU A 84 -14.57 -26.32 12.09
N ASP A 85 -14.76 -26.38 10.78
CA ASP A 85 -13.82 -25.97 9.73
C ASP A 85 -14.35 -24.71 9.04
N ALA A 86 -13.59 -23.62 9.14
CA ALA A 86 -13.90 -22.31 8.57
C ALA A 86 -13.10 -22.00 7.28
N GLY A 87 -12.36 -22.96 6.72
CA GLY A 87 -11.43 -22.72 5.61
C GLY A 87 -11.62 -23.62 4.39
N SER A 88 -12.13 -24.84 4.56
CA SER A 88 -12.31 -25.80 3.45
C SER A 88 -13.21 -25.28 2.34
N SER A 89 -14.24 -24.49 2.67
CA SER A 89 -15.16 -23.89 1.67
C SER A 89 -14.46 -22.84 0.79
N PHE A 90 -13.38 -22.24 1.28
CA PHE A 90 -12.57 -21.28 0.54
C PHE A 90 -11.56 -21.99 -0.37
N SER A 91 -10.80 -22.95 0.16
CA SER A 91 -9.85 -23.78 -0.58
C SER A 91 -9.29 -24.90 0.31
N ASP A 92 -9.01 -26.07 -0.27
CA ASP A 92 -8.31 -27.19 0.39
C ASP A 92 -7.02 -26.79 1.14
N ARG A 93 -6.37 -25.69 0.74
CA ARG A 93 -5.16 -25.17 1.42
C ARG A 93 -5.45 -24.73 2.87
N PHE A 94 -6.67 -24.31 3.16
CA PHE A 94 -7.12 -23.85 4.47
C PHE A 94 -8.01 -24.89 5.17
N ALA A 95 -7.94 -26.15 4.76
CA ALA A 95 -8.70 -27.20 5.42
C ALA A 95 -8.28 -27.34 6.89
N GLY A 96 -9.27 -27.39 7.78
CA GLY A 96 -9.11 -27.46 9.22
C GLY A 96 -8.93 -26.11 9.92
N GLU A 97 -8.97 -24.99 9.18
CA GLU A 97 -8.90 -23.66 9.79
C GLU A 97 -10.07 -23.43 10.76
N LYS A 98 -9.84 -22.74 11.86
CA LYS A 98 -10.84 -22.52 12.92
C LYS A 98 -11.44 -21.13 12.83
N ILE A 99 -12.62 -20.98 13.42
CA ILE A 99 -13.17 -19.65 13.73
C ILE A 99 -12.35 -19.11 14.92
N PRO A 100 -11.56 -18.04 14.78
CA PRO A 100 -10.78 -17.51 15.89
C PRO A 100 -11.68 -16.95 16.97
N THR A 101 -11.31 -17.14 18.23
CA THR A 101 -11.86 -16.33 19.32
C THR A 101 -11.28 -14.91 19.25
N LEU A 102 -12.02 -13.94 19.80
CA LEU A 102 -11.52 -12.56 19.92
C LEU A 102 -10.23 -12.49 20.73
N ASP A 103 -10.10 -13.30 21.79
CA ASP A 103 -8.87 -13.37 22.60
C ASP A 103 -7.66 -13.87 21.78
N GLN A 104 -7.82 -14.93 20.98
CA GLN A 104 -6.75 -15.43 20.09
C GLN A 104 -6.35 -14.39 19.05
N PHE A 105 -7.34 -13.79 18.39
CA PHE A 105 -7.09 -12.74 17.41
C PHE A 105 -6.33 -11.55 18.02
N LEU A 106 -6.79 -11.03 19.16
CA LEU A 106 -6.13 -9.89 19.81
C LEU A 106 -4.73 -10.25 20.29
N GLU A 107 -4.49 -11.48 20.75
CA GLU A 107 -3.16 -11.95 21.15
C GLU A 107 -2.17 -11.96 19.98
N GLU A 108 -2.60 -12.41 18.80
CA GLU A 108 -1.72 -12.57 17.64
C GLU A 108 -1.56 -11.30 16.79
N ILE A 109 -2.59 -10.44 16.74
CA ILE A 109 -2.69 -9.33 15.77
C ILE A 109 -2.45 -7.96 16.41
N SER A 110 -2.75 -7.76 17.69
CA SER A 110 -2.62 -6.45 18.33
C SER A 110 -1.20 -5.91 18.26
N GLY A 111 -1.07 -4.60 18.00
CA GLY A 111 0.22 -3.92 17.85
C GLY A 111 0.93 -4.12 16.51
N ARG A 112 0.38 -4.94 15.60
CA ARG A 112 0.94 -5.17 14.26
C ARG A 112 0.21 -4.41 13.16
N VAL A 113 -1.06 -4.07 13.39
CA VAL A 113 -1.96 -3.36 12.47
C VAL A 113 -3.03 -2.62 13.27
N GLY A 114 -3.67 -1.60 12.70
CA GLY A 114 -4.86 -0.99 13.27
C GLY A 114 -6.04 -1.97 13.29
N LEU A 115 -6.94 -1.81 14.25
CA LEU A 115 -8.10 -2.66 14.42
C LEU A 115 -9.38 -1.88 14.10
N TYR A 116 -10.09 -2.25 13.04
CA TYR A 116 -11.45 -1.78 12.80
C TYR A 116 -12.38 -2.84 13.41
N VAL A 117 -13.09 -2.48 14.48
CA VAL A 117 -13.96 -3.41 15.20
C VAL A 117 -15.41 -3.22 14.76
N ASP A 118 -16.00 -4.20 14.07
CA ASP A 118 -17.46 -4.30 13.97
C ASP A 118 -17.98 -5.14 15.14
N ALA A 119 -18.48 -4.43 16.15
CA ALA A 119 -18.87 -5.02 17.42
C ALA A 119 -19.99 -6.07 17.29
N LYS A 120 -20.87 -5.99 16.27
CA LYS A 120 -22.07 -6.81 16.05
C LYS A 120 -22.87 -7.19 17.32
N GLU A 121 -22.40 -8.16 18.12
CA GLU A 121 -23.02 -8.64 19.36
C GLU A 121 -22.02 -8.81 20.54
N ILE A 122 -21.27 -7.76 20.91
CA ILE A 122 -20.46 -7.68 22.16
C ILE A 122 -20.90 -6.50 23.03
N SER A 123 -20.92 -6.67 24.36
CA SER A 123 -21.24 -5.55 25.27
C SER A 123 -20.12 -4.50 25.27
N PRO A 124 -20.42 -3.21 25.56
CA PRO A 124 -19.38 -2.19 25.70
C PRO A 124 -18.33 -2.55 26.76
N GLU A 125 -18.77 -3.11 27.88
CA GLU A 125 -17.91 -3.52 28.99
C GLU A 125 -16.93 -4.61 28.59
N ASP A 126 -17.42 -5.68 27.95
CA ASP A 126 -16.60 -6.80 27.52
C ASP A 126 -15.62 -6.36 26.42
N LEU A 127 -16.06 -5.53 25.46
CA LEU A 127 -15.17 -5.04 24.41
C LEU A 127 -14.02 -4.21 25.00
N ILE A 128 -14.31 -3.26 25.89
CA ILE A 128 -13.28 -2.46 26.54
C ILE A 128 -12.36 -3.31 27.42
N GLU A 129 -12.89 -4.30 28.14
CA GLU A 129 -12.07 -5.25 28.90
C GLU A 129 -11.06 -5.97 27.98
N LYS A 130 -11.52 -6.54 26.86
CA LYS A 130 -10.67 -7.24 25.90
C LYS A 130 -9.62 -6.29 25.30
N LEU A 131 -10.03 -5.11 24.82
CA LEU A 131 -9.10 -4.15 24.23
C LEU A 131 -8.05 -3.66 25.24
N ARG A 132 -8.41 -3.48 26.51
CA ARG A 132 -7.44 -3.12 27.58
C ARG A 132 -6.47 -4.26 27.89
N LYS A 133 -6.99 -5.49 28.00
CA LYS A 133 -6.19 -6.70 28.28
C LYS A 133 -5.07 -6.88 27.25
N TYR A 134 -5.32 -6.59 25.99
CA TYR A 134 -4.37 -6.74 24.89
C TYR A 134 -3.70 -5.42 24.44
N HIS A 135 -3.82 -4.35 25.22
CA HIS A 135 -3.24 -3.03 24.91
C HIS A 135 -3.63 -2.47 23.53
N ALA A 136 -4.85 -2.76 23.09
CA ALA A 136 -5.34 -2.48 21.74
C ALA A 136 -6.23 -1.22 21.64
N VAL A 137 -6.60 -0.58 22.76
CA VAL A 137 -7.50 0.58 22.79
C VAL A 137 -7.07 1.68 21.80
N ASP A 138 -5.82 2.11 21.85
CA ASP A 138 -5.33 3.23 21.03
C ASP A 138 -5.22 2.91 19.53
N SER A 139 -5.05 1.62 19.20
CA SER A 139 -4.99 1.10 17.84
C SER A 139 -6.35 0.74 17.27
N SER A 140 -7.42 0.78 18.07
CA SER A 140 -8.76 0.41 17.66
C SER A 140 -9.61 1.60 17.23
N VAL A 141 -10.46 1.37 16.25
CA VAL A 141 -11.63 2.19 15.91
C VAL A 141 -12.85 1.27 15.92
N VAL A 142 -13.90 1.67 16.63
CA VAL A 142 -15.08 0.81 16.84
C VAL A 142 -16.27 1.34 16.06
N TYR A 143 -16.81 0.51 15.18
CA TYR A 143 -18.07 0.73 14.48
C TYR A 143 -19.26 0.28 15.31
N GLY A 144 -20.33 1.08 15.32
CA GLY A 144 -21.57 0.74 16.00
C GLY A 144 -22.58 1.87 16.01
N GLY A 145 -23.79 1.60 16.51
CA GLY A 145 -24.81 2.63 16.67
C GLY A 145 -24.41 3.69 17.70
N VAL A 146 -24.88 4.93 17.53
CA VAL A 146 -24.50 6.08 18.38
C VAL A 146 -24.68 5.80 19.88
N HIS A 147 -25.75 5.11 20.29
CA HIS A 147 -25.97 4.75 21.69
C HIS A 147 -24.87 3.82 22.25
N TYR A 148 -24.51 2.78 21.49
CA TYR A 148 -23.44 1.85 21.86
C TYR A 148 -22.09 2.55 21.96
N LEU A 149 -21.78 3.41 20.98
CA LEU A 149 -20.55 4.18 20.94
C LEU A 149 -20.46 5.21 22.08
N ALA A 150 -21.58 5.79 22.52
CA ALA A 150 -21.64 6.66 23.68
C ALA A 150 -21.24 5.92 24.97
N GLN A 151 -21.76 4.71 25.18
CA GLN A 151 -21.39 3.86 26.32
C GLN A 151 -19.89 3.51 26.30
N LEU A 152 -19.33 3.20 25.13
CA LEU A 152 -17.89 2.96 24.99
C LEU A 152 -17.05 4.18 25.42
N LYS A 153 -17.44 5.41 25.01
CA LYS A 153 -16.73 6.62 25.43
C LYS A 153 -16.85 6.93 26.91
N GLU A 154 -17.97 6.56 27.54
CA GLU A 154 -18.11 6.68 28.99
C GLU A 154 -17.13 5.76 29.73
N LEU A 155 -16.94 4.53 29.22
CA LEU A 155 -16.04 3.54 29.79
C LEU A 155 -14.56 3.83 29.48
N GLU A 156 -14.26 4.31 28.27
CA GLU A 156 -12.92 4.61 27.78
C GLU A 156 -12.92 5.88 26.90
N PRO A 157 -12.71 7.08 27.48
CA PRO A 157 -12.82 8.34 26.75
C PRO A 157 -11.85 8.51 25.58
N SER A 158 -10.77 7.73 25.49
CA SER A 158 -9.81 7.77 24.38
C SER A 158 -10.21 6.91 23.18
N ILE A 159 -11.22 6.03 23.31
CA ILE A 159 -11.60 5.10 22.24
C ILE A 159 -12.05 5.86 20.99
N LYS A 160 -11.53 5.46 19.84
CA LYS A 160 -11.96 6.03 18.55
C LYS A 160 -13.26 5.36 18.15
N THR A 161 -14.28 6.17 17.89
CA THR A 161 -15.63 5.70 17.55
C THR A 161 -16.00 6.07 16.13
N LEU A 162 -16.57 5.12 15.40
CA LEU A 162 -16.95 5.22 14.00
C LEU A 162 -18.47 5.06 13.88
N ALA A 163 -19.15 6.18 13.69
CA ALA A 163 -20.61 6.20 13.64
C ALA A 163 -21.10 6.00 12.19
N PRO A 164 -22.18 5.23 11.95
CA PRO A 164 -22.77 5.15 10.62
C PRO A 164 -23.31 6.51 10.20
N LEU A 165 -23.18 6.82 8.91
CA LEU A 165 -23.75 8.01 8.29
C LEU A 165 -24.33 7.65 6.93
N SER A 166 -25.63 7.92 6.74
CA SER A 166 -26.32 7.65 5.47
C SER A 166 -26.69 8.91 4.70
N ASP A 167 -26.71 10.07 5.36
CA ASP A 167 -27.07 11.35 4.75
C ASP A 167 -26.20 12.48 5.30
N ILE A 168 -25.81 13.42 4.43
CA ILE A 168 -25.09 14.64 4.81
C ILE A 168 -25.88 15.50 5.80
N GLU A 169 -27.22 15.49 5.72
CA GLU A 169 -28.10 16.26 6.61
C GLU A 169 -28.00 15.81 8.08
N GLU A 170 -27.53 14.58 8.35
CA GLU A 170 -27.41 14.02 9.69
C GLU A 170 -26.13 14.47 10.42
N ILE A 171 -25.10 14.90 9.67
CA ILE A 171 -23.76 15.22 10.21
C ILE A 171 -23.83 16.13 11.42
N ASP A 172 -24.44 17.31 11.28
CA ASP A 172 -24.44 18.33 12.33
C ASP A 172 -25.15 17.84 13.60
N SER A 173 -26.20 17.03 13.44
CA SER A 173 -26.96 16.48 14.56
C SER A 173 -26.14 15.43 15.33
N ILE A 174 -25.51 14.49 14.64
CA ILE A 174 -24.68 13.44 15.25
C ILE A 174 -23.43 14.07 15.89
N VAL A 175 -22.80 15.04 15.22
CA VAL A 175 -21.63 15.75 15.77
C VAL A 175 -22.00 16.51 17.04
N LYS A 176 -23.16 17.16 17.08
CA LYS A 176 -23.63 17.87 18.27
C LYS A 176 -23.97 16.94 19.43
N GLU A 177 -24.54 15.77 19.13
CA GLU A 177 -24.94 14.80 20.15
C GLU A 177 -23.74 14.04 20.74
N PHE A 178 -22.85 13.54 19.88
CA PHE A 178 -21.88 12.51 20.26
C PHE A 178 -20.43 12.80 19.82
N LYS A 179 -20.26 13.61 18.77
CA LYS A 179 -18.97 13.94 18.13
C LYS A 179 -18.07 12.70 17.92
N PRO A 180 -18.33 11.86 16.90
CA PRO A 180 -17.53 10.67 16.65
C PRO A 180 -16.08 11.01 16.25
N TYR A 181 -15.19 10.01 16.22
CA TYR A 181 -13.85 10.16 15.64
C TYR A 181 -13.93 10.22 14.11
N ALA A 182 -14.78 9.36 13.54
CA ALA A 182 -15.01 9.25 12.11
C ALA A 182 -16.47 8.86 11.82
N PHE A 183 -16.91 9.10 10.59
CA PHE A 183 -18.12 8.50 10.02
C PHE A 183 -17.77 7.32 9.13
N ASP A 184 -18.62 6.28 9.15
CA ASP A 184 -18.62 5.20 8.17
C ASP A 184 -19.76 5.44 7.19
N CYS A 185 -19.41 5.60 5.92
CA CYS A 185 -20.35 5.96 4.86
C CYS A 185 -20.41 4.86 3.81
N SER A 186 -21.63 4.55 3.36
CA SER A 186 -21.80 3.78 2.13
C SER A 186 -21.38 4.61 0.91
N TRP A 187 -21.02 3.93 -0.16
CA TRP A 187 -20.68 4.60 -1.42
C TRP A 187 -21.77 5.55 -1.93
N ASP A 188 -23.05 5.16 -1.79
CA ASP A 188 -24.18 5.96 -2.28
C ASP A 188 -24.35 7.29 -1.54
N ALA A 189 -23.95 7.35 -0.26
CA ALA A 189 -23.97 8.57 0.53
C ALA A 189 -22.72 9.43 0.27
N LEU A 190 -21.60 8.80 -0.12
CA LEU A 190 -20.30 9.44 -0.22
C LEU A 190 -20.28 10.50 -1.34
N SER A 191 -19.83 11.71 -0.99
CA SER A 191 -19.61 12.80 -1.93
C SER A 191 -18.49 13.70 -1.43
N LYS A 192 -17.95 14.54 -2.32
CA LYS A 192 -16.94 15.53 -1.93
C LYS A 192 -17.51 16.51 -0.90
N GLU A 193 -18.75 16.92 -1.11
CA GLU A 193 -19.47 17.85 -0.25
C GLU A 193 -19.63 17.28 1.17
N LEU A 194 -19.98 15.99 1.28
CA LEU A 194 -20.07 15.29 2.56
C LEU A 194 -18.71 15.23 3.28
N ILE A 195 -17.66 14.83 2.56
CA ILE A 195 -16.30 14.73 3.13
C ILE A 195 -15.82 16.10 3.60
N ASP A 196 -15.96 17.14 2.76
CA ASP A 196 -15.56 18.51 3.11
C ASP A 196 -16.33 19.02 4.33
N HIS A 197 -17.63 18.73 4.46
CA HIS A 197 -18.44 19.13 5.62
C HIS A 197 -17.95 18.43 6.90
N ALA A 198 -17.78 17.11 6.87
CA ALA A 198 -17.27 16.35 8.01
C ALA A 198 -15.88 16.86 8.45
N HIS A 199 -14.99 17.12 7.49
CA HIS A 199 -13.65 17.65 7.73
C HIS A 199 -13.67 19.05 8.36
N GLN A 200 -14.58 19.94 7.96
CA GLN A 200 -14.75 21.27 8.57
C GLN A 200 -15.13 21.19 10.06
N LEU A 201 -15.79 20.10 10.47
CA LEU A 201 -16.12 19.82 11.87
C LEU A 201 -15.02 19.03 12.61
N GLY A 202 -13.93 18.70 11.93
CA GLY A 202 -12.80 17.94 12.46
C GLY A 202 -13.09 16.45 12.62
N ILE A 203 -14.00 15.90 11.81
CA ILE A 203 -14.40 14.49 11.81
C ILE A 203 -13.86 13.83 10.55
N LYS A 204 -13.33 12.61 10.68
CA LYS A 204 -12.83 11.82 9.53
C LYS A 204 -13.97 11.11 8.80
N VAL A 205 -13.75 10.71 7.55
CA VAL A 205 -14.72 9.94 6.76
C VAL A 205 -14.07 8.67 6.23
N PHE A 206 -14.66 7.54 6.60
CA PHE A 206 -14.29 6.20 6.16
C PHE A 206 -15.39 5.69 5.21
N SER A 207 -15.03 4.86 4.24
CA SER A 207 -16.03 4.09 3.49
C SER A 207 -16.20 2.72 4.11
N ASP A 208 -17.41 2.18 3.99
CA ASP A 208 -17.63 0.74 4.05
C ASP A 208 -16.96 0.03 2.85
N ALA A 209 -17.08 -1.30 2.81
CA ALA A 209 -16.70 -2.05 1.62
C ALA A 209 -17.60 -1.67 0.44
N MET A 210 -17.02 -0.97 -0.53
CA MET A 210 -17.75 -0.29 -1.63
C MET A 210 -18.45 -1.22 -2.64
N GLY A 211 -18.49 -2.53 -2.42
CA GLY A 211 -19.19 -3.50 -3.27
C GLY A 211 -18.79 -3.45 -4.76
N GLU A 212 -19.75 -3.18 -5.64
CA GLU A 212 -19.48 -3.08 -7.09
C GLU A 212 -18.60 -1.87 -7.47
N HIS A 213 -18.47 -0.91 -6.57
CA HIS A 213 -17.63 0.27 -6.71
C HIS A 213 -16.15 0.02 -6.32
N GLU A 214 -15.78 -1.21 -5.96
CA GLU A 214 -14.38 -1.61 -5.71
C GLU A 214 -13.55 -1.74 -7.00
N ASN A 215 -13.50 -0.65 -7.75
CA ASN A 215 -12.87 -0.51 -9.06
C ASN A 215 -12.01 0.76 -9.13
N ARG A 216 -11.09 0.79 -10.11
CA ARG A 216 -10.10 1.87 -10.28
C ARG A 216 -10.71 3.27 -10.31
N LYS A 217 -11.80 3.46 -11.06
CA LYS A 217 -12.40 4.79 -11.25
C LYS A 217 -12.93 5.34 -9.92
N ASP A 218 -13.70 4.52 -9.23
CA ASP A 218 -14.40 4.93 -8.01
C ASP A 218 -13.41 5.08 -6.84
N TYR A 219 -12.35 4.26 -6.76
CA TYR A 219 -11.25 4.51 -5.81
C TYR A 219 -10.53 5.84 -6.06
N LEU A 220 -10.13 6.12 -7.31
CA LEU A 220 -9.48 7.40 -7.64
C LEU A 220 -10.39 8.59 -7.31
N GLN A 221 -11.69 8.43 -7.51
CA GLN A 221 -12.69 9.44 -7.17
C GLN A 221 -12.77 9.66 -5.65
N ALA A 222 -12.88 8.59 -4.85
CA ALA A 222 -12.91 8.67 -3.39
C ALA A 222 -11.64 9.34 -2.83
N ILE A 223 -10.46 8.94 -3.33
CA ILE A 223 -9.17 9.55 -2.96
C ILE A 223 -9.14 11.02 -3.38
N GLY A 224 -9.61 11.34 -4.59
CA GLY A 224 -9.71 12.72 -5.08
C GLY A 224 -10.67 13.60 -4.29
N TRP A 225 -11.68 13.02 -3.65
CA TRP A 225 -12.56 13.71 -2.71
C TRP A 225 -11.93 13.92 -1.33
N GLY A 226 -10.82 13.25 -1.02
CA GLY A 226 -10.10 13.40 0.25
C GLY A 226 -10.57 12.45 1.35
N ILE A 227 -11.13 11.29 1.00
CA ILE A 227 -11.53 10.29 1.99
C ILE A 227 -10.35 9.87 2.91
N ASP A 228 -10.59 9.67 4.20
CA ASP A 228 -9.53 9.35 5.16
C ASP A 228 -9.14 7.86 5.16
N LEU A 229 -10.12 6.97 4.96
CA LEU A 229 -9.91 5.53 4.92
C LEU A 229 -10.88 4.86 3.94
N ILE A 230 -10.38 3.91 3.17
CA ILE A 230 -11.19 3.03 2.32
C ILE A 230 -11.16 1.62 2.92
N GLN A 231 -12.32 1.08 3.28
CA GLN A 231 -12.47 -0.34 3.57
C GLN A 231 -12.69 -1.12 2.26
N THR A 232 -12.01 -2.26 2.11
CA THR A 232 -12.06 -3.01 0.85
C THR A 232 -11.93 -4.52 1.02
N ASN A 233 -12.57 -5.26 0.11
CA ASN A 233 -12.32 -6.67 -0.19
C ASN A 233 -11.19 -6.87 -1.19
N HIS A 234 -10.75 -5.82 -1.88
CA HIS A 234 -9.79 -5.84 -2.99
C HIS A 234 -8.51 -5.01 -2.70
N PRO A 235 -7.65 -5.47 -1.76
CA PRO A 235 -6.40 -4.80 -1.40
C PRO A 235 -5.50 -4.41 -2.59
N ASP A 236 -5.41 -5.30 -3.58
CA ASP A 236 -4.62 -5.12 -4.80
C ASP A 236 -5.12 -3.94 -5.64
N ARG A 237 -6.43 -3.83 -5.80
CA ARG A 237 -7.06 -2.79 -6.63
C ARG A 237 -6.95 -1.42 -5.99
N VAL A 238 -7.21 -1.30 -4.68
CA VAL A 238 -7.11 -0.01 -4.00
C VAL A 238 -5.65 0.45 -3.95
N LYS A 239 -4.70 -0.46 -3.72
CA LYS A 239 -3.27 -0.15 -3.75
C LYS A 239 -2.84 0.41 -5.10
N ALA A 240 -3.23 -0.24 -6.20
CA ALA A 240 -2.93 0.24 -7.54
C ALA A 240 -3.54 1.63 -7.82
N ALA A 241 -4.76 1.89 -7.33
CA ALA A 241 -5.40 3.20 -7.46
C ALA A 241 -4.67 4.29 -6.64
N ILE A 242 -4.19 3.98 -5.44
CA ILE A 242 -3.41 4.90 -4.60
C ILE A 242 -2.09 5.25 -5.29
N GLU A 243 -1.36 4.25 -5.77
CA GLU A 243 -0.09 4.43 -6.48
C GLU A 243 -0.30 5.33 -7.71
N GLU A 244 -1.33 5.06 -8.51
CA GLU A 244 -1.67 5.88 -9.66
C GLU A 244 -2.04 7.32 -9.27
N TYR A 245 -2.85 7.51 -8.22
CA TYR A 245 -3.23 8.84 -7.75
C TYR A 245 -2.00 9.68 -7.35
N ILE A 246 -1.05 9.06 -6.65
CA ILE A 246 0.22 9.69 -6.27
C ILE A 246 1.01 10.11 -7.51
N GLU A 247 1.11 9.24 -8.52
CA GLU A 247 1.84 9.53 -9.74
C GLU A 247 1.22 10.66 -10.57
N MET A 248 -0.11 10.68 -10.67
CA MET A 248 -0.82 11.68 -11.47
C MET A 248 -0.91 13.05 -10.79
N ASN A 249 -1.10 13.10 -9.47
CA ASN A 249 -1.51 14.33 -8.79
C ASN A 249 -0.43 14.89 -7.85
N LEU A 250 0.33 14.04 -7.17
CA LEU A 250 1.24 14.49 -6.11
C LEU A 250 2.68 14.66 -6.60
N ARG A 251 3.17 13.74 -7.45
CA ARG A 251 4.53 13.81 -8.01
C ARG A 251 4.81 15.07 -8.85
N PRO A 252 3.89 15.56 -9.71
CA PRO A 252 4.14 16.80 -10.45
C PRO A 252 4.18 18.05 -9.55
N GLN A 253 3.34 18.10 -8.52
CA GLN A 253 3.29 19.24 -7.59
C GLN A 253 4.53 19.31 -6.68
N LEU A 254 5.12 18.17 -6.35
CA LEU A 254 6.41 18.06 -5.68
C LEU A 254 7.56 18.72 -6.48
N LEU A 255 7.50 18.62 -7.81
CA LEU A 255 8.48 19.21 -8.71
C LEU A 255 8.28 20.72 -8.90
N GLU A 256 7.04 21.22 -8.77
CA GLU A 256 6.71 22.65 -8.95
C GLU A 256 6.70 23.46 -7.64
N GLY A 257 6.43 22.84 -6.48
CA GLY A 257 6.25 23.53 -5.19
C GLY A 257 7.41 23.43 -4.20
N GLY A 258 8.45 22.65 -4.49
CA GLY A 258 9.65 22.55 -3.67
C GLY A 258 10.64 23.67 -4.00
N VAL A 259 10.99 24.51 -3.02
CA VAL A 259 12.31 25.15 -3.04
C VAL A 259 13.32 24.01 -3.02
N ILE A 260 13.95 23.74 -4.16
CA ILE A 260 15.18 22.94 -4.21
C ILE A 260 16.18 23.69 -3.33
N ARG A 261 16.37 23.25 -2.08
CA ARG A 261 17.66 23.49 -1.44
C ARG A 261 18.62 22.59 -2.17
N GLU A 262 19.35 23.17 -3.11
CA GLU A 262 20.60 22.59 -3.61
C GLU A 262 21.51 22.41 -2.38
N THR A 263 21.42 21.27 -1.69
CA THR A 263 22.64 20.72 -1.13
C THR A 263 23.37 20.18 -2.34
N GLU A 264 24.36 20.95 -2.81
CA GLU A 264 25.28 20.49 -3.84
C GLU A 264 25.70 19.06 -3.49
N PRO A 265 25.69 18.12 -4.46
CA PRO A 265 26.34 16.84 -4.25
C PRO A 265 27.78 17.13 -3.82
N PRO A 266 28.39 16.36 -2.89
CA PRO A 266 29.80 16.51 -2.58
C PRO A 266 30.56 16.46 -3.89
N SER A 267 31.20 17.58 -4.26
CA SER A 267 32.01 17.66 -5.46
C SER A 267 33.19 16.70 -5.30
N GLY A 268 33.12 15.57 -5.99
CA GLY A 268 34.16 14.55 -6.01
C GLY A 268 34.43 14.10 -7.44
N ASN A 269 35.69 14.23 -7.88
CA ASN A 269 36.11 13.96 -9.24
C ASN A 269 35.96 12.49 -9.64
N VAL A 270 35.44 12.24 -10.84
CA VAL A 270 35.54 10.95 -11.55
C VAL A 270 36.77 11.00 -12.46
N ILE A 271 37.70 10.06 -12.28
CA ILE A 271 38.88 9.88 -13.12
C ILE A 271 38.52 8.94 -14.28
N LEU A 272 38.84 9.33 -15.51
CA LEU A 272 38.73 8.48 -16.71
C LEU A 272 40.11 8.34 -17.35
N GLU A 273 40.56 7.10 -17.53
CA GLU A 273 41.85 6.78 -18.18
C GLU A 273 41.72 6.60 -19.70
N ALA A 274 42.82 6.85 -20.41
CA ALA A 274 42.87 6.98 -21.87
C ALA A 274 42.80 5.65 -22.64
N GLY A 275 42.24 5.70 -23.85
CA GLY A 275 42.25 4.60 -24.83
C GLY A 275 42.46 5.10 -26.26
N THR A 276 43.23 4.36 -27.06
CA THR A 276 43.46 4.64 -28.48
C THR A 276 42.21 4.39 -29.32
N VAL A 277 41.90 5.30 -30.24
CA VAL A 277 40.89 5.07 -31.28
C VAL A 277 41.61 4.70 -32.59
N LYS A 278 41.13 3.64 -33.24
CA LYS A 278 41.54 3.27 -34.60
C LYS A 278 40.54 3.86 -35.59
N VAL A 279 40.97 4.75 -36.47
CA VAL A 279 40.15 5.32 -37.54
C VAL A 279 40.71 4.82 -38.86
N GLY A 280 40.02 3.87 -39.49
CA GLY A 280 40.57 3.10 -40.60
C GLY A 280 41.80 2.28 -40.16
N ASP A 281 42.93 2.39 -40.88
CA ASP A 281 44.16 1.67 -40.55
C ASP A 281 45.16 2.42 -39.65
N GLN A 282 44.84 3.64 -39.24
CA GLN A 282 45.72 4.41 -38.36
C GLN A 282 45.21 4.42 -36.91
N ARG A 283 46.16 4.32 -35.97
CA ARG A 283 45.96 4.52 -34.53
C ARG A 283 46.44 5.91 -34.15
N ILE A 284 45.57 6.70 -33.55
CA ILE A 284 45.90 8.03 -33.02
C ILE A 284 45.94 7.94 -31.50
N SER A 285 47.05 8.39 -30.91
CA SER A 285 47.25 8.49 -29.46
C SER A 285 47.46 9.96 -29.11
N PHE A 286 46.92 10.40 -27.98
CA PHE A 286 47.16 11.74 -27.47
C PHE A 286 47.57 11.68 -25.99
N SER A 287 48.49 12.57 -25.58
CA SER A 287 49.09 12.63 -24.24
C SER A 287 48.61 13.84 -23.45
N THR A 288 48.31 13.62 -22.17
CA THR A 288 47.86 14.60 -21.18
C THR A 288 49.01 15.35 -20.51
N GLN A 289 48.72 16.53 -19.92
CA GLN A 289 49.47 17.06 -18.79
C GLN A 289 48.61 16.98 -17.53
N VAL A 290 49.21 16.48 -16.45
CA VAL A 290 48.64 16.24 -15.11
C VAL A 290 49.15 17.35 -14.17
N PHE A 291 48.31 17.79 -13.23
CA PHE A 291 48.78 18.52 -12.05
C PHE A 291 48.28 17.83 -10.77
N GLU A 292 49.21 17.54 -9.86
CA GLU A 292 48.97 17.05 -8.50
C GLU A 292 48.85 18.21 -7.52
N ILE A 293 47.97 18.08 -6.50
CA ILE A 293 47.99 18.90 -5.28
C ILE A 293 48.06 17.97 -4.06
N PRO A 294 48.88 18.27 -3.02
CA PRO A 294 49.27 17.29 -1.99
C PRO A 294 48.32 17.20 -0.78
N SER A 295 48.04 15.95 -0.41
CA SER A 295 47.95 15.29 0.93
C SER A 295 47.41 16.00 2.21
N GLU A 296 46.28 15.42 2.68
CA GLU A 296 45.97 14.90 4.04
C GLU A 296 45.20 15.71 5.14
N PRO A 297 44.36 15.06 6.01
CA PRO A 297 43.70 13.72 5.94
C PRO A 297 42.18 13.72 6.40
N PRO A 298 41.47 12.60 6.67
CA PRO A 298 40.55 11.93 5.75
C PRO A 298 39.09 11.71 6.28
N LEU A 299 38.13 11.44 5.40
CA LEU A 299 37.02 10.55 5.74
C LEU A 299 36.93 9.44 4.68
N VAL A 300 37.27 8.23 5.12
CA VAL A 300 37.13 7.01 4.34
C VAL A 300 35.78 6.40 4.69
N VAL A 301 34.86 6.33 3.72
CA VAL A 301 33.90 5.21 3.61
C VAL A 301 33.73 4.87 2.12
N ASP A 302 34.37 3.75 1.77
CA ASP A 302 34.34 2.87 0.59
C ASP A 302 34.00 3.37 -0.83
N ARG A 303 35.02 3.22 -1.69
CA ARG A 303 34.99 3.25 -3.15
C ARG A 303 34.26 2.03 -3.73
N GLN A 304 32.92 2.04 -3.80
CA GLN A 304 32.19 0.96 -4.48
C GLN A 304 31.98 1.21 -5.98
N LEU A 305 32.28 0.18 -6.78
CA LEU A 305 31.88 0.03 -8.18
C LEU A 305 30.64 -0.88 -8.23
N TYR A 306 29.69 -0.58 -9.13
CA TYR A 306 28.47 -1.38 -9.31
C TYR A 306 28.59 -2.23 -10.58
N ARG A 307 28.18 -3.50 -10.52
CA ARG A 307 28.06 -4.38 -11.70
C ARG A 307 26.60 -4.69 -11.98
N VAL A 308 26.25 -4.70 -13.27
CA VAL A 308 24.91 -5.04 -13.76
C VAL A 308 25.00 -6.37 -14.52
N HIS A 309 24.25 -7.38 -14.07
CA HIS A 309 24.15 -8.66 -14.76
C HIS A 309 22.76 -8.82 -15.40
N ALA A 310 22.72 -9.11 -16.70
CA ALA A 310 21.49 -9.50 -17.38
C ALA A 310 21.22 -10.99 -17.12
N LEU A 311 20.08 -11.32 -16.50
CA LEU A 311 19.77 -12.69 -16.06
C LEU A 311 18.83 -13.48 -17.00
N THR A 312 18.55 -13.02 -18.22
CA THR A 312 17.72 -13.81 -19.14
C THR A 312 18.35 -13.98 -20.52
N ASP A 313 18.13 -15.16 -21.06
CA ASP A 313 18.40 -15.65 -22.41
C ASP A 313 17.36 -15.15 -23.44
N ARG A 314 16.51 -14.18 -23.06
CA ARG A 314 15.52 -13.58 -23.95
C ARG A 314 16.04 -12.29 -24.57
N LYS A 315 15.90 -12.23 -25.90
CA LYS A 315 16.38 -11.17 -26.77
C LYS A 315 15.94 -9.78 -26.28
N SER A 316 16.87 -8.84 -26.43
CA SER A 316 16.70 -7.40 -26.23
C SER A 316 15.35 -6.87 -26.77
N PRO A 317 14.75 -5.86 -26.11
CA PRO A 317 13.41 -5.40 -26.39
C PRO A 317 13.42 -4.49 -27.63
N SER A 318 13.10 -5.07 -28.78
CA SER A 318 12.82 -4.31 -30.00
C SER A 318 11.72 -4.97 -30.83
N HIS A 319 10.59 -5.33 -30.20
CA HIS A 319 9.38 -5.71 -30.93
C HIS A 319 8.23 -4.78 -30.56
N TRP A 320 7.72 -4.11 -31.59
CA TRP A 320 6.55 -3.27 -31.61
C TRP A 320 5.36 -4.16 -31.97
N ASP A 321 4.29 -4.15 -31.17
CA ASP A 321 3.07 -4.90 -31.45
C ASP A 321 1.85 -4.02 -31.15
N GLY A 322 1.15 -3.54 -32.19
CA GLY A 322 -0.20 -2.97 -32.08
C GLY A 322 -0.40 -1.52 -32.55
N GLU A 323 -1.39 -1.34 -33.42
CA GLU A 323 -1.88 -0.08 -33.99
C GLU A 323 -2.80 0.70 -33.02
N GLY A 324 -2.60 2.01 -32.89
CA GLY A 324 -3.48 2.95 -32.15
C GLY A 324 -3.83 4.20 -32.99
N PRO A 325 -4.96 4.88 -32.70
CA PRO A 325 -5.67 5.73 -33.66
C PRO A 325 -4.89 7.00 -34.06
N ARG A 326 -4.71 7.19 -35.37
CA ARG A 326 -4.19 8.43 -35.96
C ARG A 326 -5.30 9.48 -36.07
N GLY A 327 -5.51 10.25 -35.01
CA GLY A 327 -6.28 11.50 -35.06
C GLY A 327 -5.40 12.70 -35.48
N PRO A 328 -5.93 13.71 -36.17
CA PRO A 328 -5.15 14.86 -36.61
C PRO A 328 -4.93 15.83 -35.42
N GLY A 329 -3.70 15.92 -34.91
CA GLY A 329 -3.35 17.01 -33.99
C GLY A 329 -2.12 16.84 -33.10
N THR A 330 -1.75 15.64 -32.68
CA THR A 330 -0.49 15.40 -31.94
C THR A 330 0.05 14.00 -32.24
N HIS A 331 1.21 13.91 -32.88
CA HIS A 331 1.94 12.65 -33.05
C HIS A 331 2.91 12.49 -31.88
N ARG A 332 2.59 11.65 -30.88
CA ARG A 332 3.57 11.17 -29.90
C ARG A 332 3.65 9.65 -29.99
N SER A 333 4.83 9.15 -30.33
CA SER A 333 5.14 7.73 -30.43
C SER A 333 5.68 7.26 -29.07
N TYR A 334 4.95 6.40 -28.36
CA TYR A 334 5.49 5.73 -27.18
C TYR A 334 6.01 4.34 -27.58
N GLN A 335 7.19 3.95 -27.12
CA GLN A 335 7.67 2.56 -27.16
C GLN A 335 7.58 1.98 -25.75
N ARG A 336 6.96 0.80 -25.62
CA ARG A 336 6.88 0.06 -24.36
C ARG A 336 8.01 -0.96 -24.31
N LEU A 337 8.86 -0.89 -23.28
CA LEU A 337 9.75 -1.98 -22.91
C LEU A 337 8.95 -3.02 -22.12
N VAL A 338 9.15 -4.31 -22.41
CA VAL A 338 8.57 -5.41 -21.63
C VAL A 338 9.56 -5.78 -20.51
N PRO A 339 9.12 -6.07 -19.27
CA PRO A 339 10.02 -6.32 -18.15
C PRO A 339 10.96 -7.51 -18.39
N GLY A 340 12.26 -7.30 -18.17
CA GLY A 340 13.22 -8.33 -17.83
C GLY A 340 13.88 -7.93 -16.52
N SER A 341 13.86 -8.82 -15.52
CA SER A 341 14.34 -8.55 -14.15
C SER A 341 15.80 -8.10 -14.17
N LEU A 342 16.07 -6.87 -13.73
CA LEU A 342 17.43 -6.37 -13.52
C LEU A 342 17.85 -6.70 -12.08
N VAL A 343 19.07 -7.17 -11.87
CA VAL A 343 19.65 -7.29 -10.52
C VAL A 343 20.88 -6.41 -10.45
N VAL A 344 20.86 -5.42 -9.56
CA VAL A 344 22.02 -4.56 -9.28
C VAL A 344 22.66 -5.07 -8.01
N SER A 345 23.97 -5.32 -8.05
CA SER A 345 24.73 -5.74 -6.87
C SER A 345 26.02 -4.95 -6.72
N SER A 346 26.40 -4.72 -5.46
CA SER A 346 27.74 -4.22 -5.12
C SER A 346 28.79 -5.27 -5.51
N THR A 347 30.02 -4.85 -5.83
CA THR A 347 31.10 -5.77 -6.24
C THR A 347 31.48 -6.81 -5.18
N ASP A 348 31.11 -6.63 -3.91
CA ASP A 348 31.32 -7.58 -2.82
C ASP A 348 30.12 -8.51 -2.56
N GLY A 349 29.02 -8.35 -3.31
CA GLY A 349 27.82 -9.19 -3.23
C GLY A 349 26.94 -8.95 -2.00
N SER A 350 27.24 -7.94 -1.17
CA SER A 350 26.53 -7.70 0.09
C SER A 350 25.13 -7.08 -0.09
N THR A 351 24.88 -6.41 -1.21
CA THR A 351 23.59 -5.74 -1.49
C THR A 351 23.05 -6.17 -2.84
N VAL A 352 21.79 -6.63 -2.87
CA VAL A 352 21.08 -7.08 -4.08
C VAL A 352 19.80 -6.26 -4.22
N TYR A 353 19.75 -5.38 -5.22
CA TYR A 353 18.55 -4.63 -5.56
C TYR A 353 17.78 -5.33 -6.68
N ARG A 354 16.49 -5.58 -6.44
CA ARG A 354 15.52 -6.05 -7.44
C ARG A 354 14.50 -4.94 -7.69
N PRO A 355 14.42 -4.37 -8.90
CA PRO A 355 13.37 -3.42 -9.23
C PRO A 355 12.24 -4.15 -9.95
N ASP A 356 11.10 -4.26 -9.28
CA ASP A 356 9.80 -4.52 -9.91
C ASP A 356 9.21 -3.19 -10.36
N VAL A 357 9.87 -2.50 -11.30
CA VAL A 357 9.43 -1.18 -11.79
C VAL A 357 9.43 -1.19 -13.32
N ASP A 358 8.25 -0.92 -13.90
CA ASP A 358 8.09 -0.56 -15.31
C ASP A 358 8.67 0.85 -15.55
N TYR A 359 9.59 0.99 -16.50
CA TYR A 359 10.10 2.31 -16.90
C TYR A 359 9.39 2.80 -18.16
N ILE A 360 8.79 3.99 -18.10
CA ILE A 360 8.30 4.75 -19.26
C ILE A 360 9.29 5.89 -19.52
N TYR A 361 9.81 5.98 -20.74
CA TYR A 361 10.72 7.06 -21.15
C TYR A 361 10.04 7.98 -22.17
N ASP A 362 10.11 9.29 -21.93
CA ASP A 362 9.74 10.33 -22.89
C ASP A 362 10.97 10.74 -23.74
N TYR A 363 10.79 10.81 -25.06
CA TYR A 363 11.86 11.08 -26.02
C TYR A 363 11.98 12.59 -26.27
N TYR A 364 13.07 13.23 -25.83
CA TYR A 364 13.52 14.51 -26.38
C TYR A 364 14.93 14.37 -26.97
N TRP A 365 15.01 14.62 -28.28
CA TRP A 365 16.17 14.56 -29.18
C TRP A 365 17.51 14.10 -28.60
N GLY A 366 17.76 12.81 -28.76
CA GLY A 366 19.10 12.20 -28.74
C GLY A 366 18.99 10.82 -29.37
N SER A 367 19.30 10.68 -30.65
CA SER A 367 19.33 9.37 -31.29
C SER A 367 20.57 8.61 -30.82
N ILE A 368 20.37 7.61 -29.95
CA ILE A 368 21.37 6.54 -29.79
C ILE A 368 21.12 5.55 -30.94
N LYS A 369 21.92 5.68 -32.00
CA LYS A 369 22.08 4.59 -32.96
C LYS A 369 23.25 3.72 -32.52
N PRO A 370 23.15 2.39 -32.62
CA PRO A 370 24.35 1.55 -32.56
C PRO A 370 25.26 1.95 -33.73
N ALA A 371 26.57 2.08 -33.49
CA ALA A 371 27.52 2.27 -34.58
C ALA A 371 27.52 1.08 -35.57
N THR A 372 27.02 -0.09 -35.16
CA THR A 372 26.69 -1.22 -36.03
C THR A 372 25.58 -2.03 -35.37
N GLY A 373 24.45 -2.25 -36.06
CA GLY A 373 23.39 -3.13 -35.59
C GLY A 373 23.93 -4.55 -35.32
N GLY A 374 23.89 -4.99 -34.07
CA GLY A 374 24.37 -6.30 -33.64
C GLY A 374 24.03 -6.55 -32.17
N ALA A 375 23.86 -7.82 -31.79
CA ALA A 375 23.49 -8.23 -30.44
C ALA A 375 24.62 -7.97 -29.42
N ILE A 376 24.26 -7.52 -28.22
CA ILE A 376 25.16 -7.46 -27.06
C ILE A 376 25.31 -8.89 -26.51
N GLN A 377 26.54 -9.36 -26.30
CA GLN A 377 26.76 -10.70 -25.76
C GLN A 377 26.49 -10.75 -24.24
N PRO A 378 26.04 -11.90 -23.70
CA PRO A 378 25.90 -12.08 -22.25
C PRO A 378 27.21 -11.76 -21.52
N ASN A 379 27.12 -11.10 -20.36
CA ASN A 379 28.26 -10.67 -19.52
C ASN A 379 29.15 -9.58 -20.13
N THR A 380 28.63 -8.75 -21.03
CA THR A 380 29.33 -7.55 -21.51
C THR A 380 29.08 -6.38 -20.57
N ASP A 381 30.14 -5.73 -20.10
CA ASP A 381 30.04 -4.49 -19.31
C ASP A 381 29.62 -3.33 -20.22
N VAL A 382 28.52 -2.65 -19.89
CA VAL A 382 28.01 -1.50 -20.63
C VAL A 382 27.96 -0.28 -19.71
N ALA A 383 28.65 0.80 -20.11
CA ALA A 383 28.59 2.08 -19.41
C ALA A 383 27.47 2.95 -19.97
N ILE A 384 26.58 3.44 -19.11
CA ILE A 384 25.54 4.40 -19.48
C ILE A 384 25.97 5.78 -18.95
N ALA A 385 26.13 6.73 -19.86
CA ALA A 385 26.38 8.12 -19.51
C ALA A 385 25.06 8.89 -19.46
N TYR A 386 24.71 9.42 -18.30
CA TYR A 386 23.61 10.38 -18.17
C TYR A 386 24.18 11.79 -18.23
N LYS A 387 23.45 12.68 -18.92
CA LYS A 387 23.71 14.11 -18.89
C LYS A 387 22.62 14.75 -18.06
N CYS A 388 22.85 14.90 -16.76
CA CYS A 388 21.98 15.72 -15.91
C CYS A 388 22.14 17.17 -16.35
N TYR A 389 21.04 17.80 -16.74
CA TYR A 389 20.96 19.26 -16.76
C TYR A 389 20.41 19.70 -15.41
N ARG A 390 21.00 20.78 -14.88
CA ARG A 390 20.77 21.33 -13.55
C ARG A 390 19.29 21.58 -13.27
#